data_AF-A0A7Y9KD43-F1
#
_entry.id   AF-A0A7Y9KD43-F1
#
_cell.length_a   1.000
_cell.length_b   1.000
_cell.length_c   1.000
_cell.angle_alpha   90.00
_cell.angle_beta   90.00
_cell.angle_gamma   90.00
#
_symmetry.space_group_name_H-M   'P 1'
#
loop_
_entity.id
_entity.type
_entity.pdbx_description
1 polymer ?
#
loop_
_entity_poly.entity_id
_entity_poly.type
_entity_poly.pdbx_seq_one_letter_code
_entity_poly.pdbx_strand_id
1 'polypeptide(L)'
;MPHSTAAVTADDLDLAVRLAVAALREAPPEAWDGKAGSLEWDCWETVEHLSDDLFAYAAQLAPRTPPMDGEVPFVWESRRSGGPANAVHADRSAGPAGLLQVLDACGGMLSAVVRRTAPDVRAHHVFGASDAEGFAAMGIVETLVHMHDLAEGLGLSWEPPADVCARVLGRLFPGAPQDTDPWPTLLWATGRGDLPGHPRVTSWRWYGSPRG
;
A
#
# COMPACT_ATOMS: atom_id res chain seq x y z
N MET A 1 16.30 -13.65 -8.20
CA MET A 1 16.32 -14.39 -6.91
C MET A 1 14.92 -14.93 -6.71
N PRO A 2 14.72 -16.22 -6.38
CA PRO A 2 13.37 -16.72 -6.13
C PRO A 2 12.67 -15.88 -5.05
N HIS A 3 11.35 -15.70 -5.15
CA HIS A 3 10.61 -14.96 -4.12
C HIS A 3 10.89 -15.56 -2.75
N SER A 4 11.13 -14.68 -1.77
CA SER A 4 11.41 -15.08 -0.40
C SER A 4 10.22 -15.87 0.16
N THR A 5 10.48 -17.04 0.72
CA THR A 5 9.49 -17.79 1.52
C THR A 5 9.35 -17.26 2.95
N ALA A 6 10.17 -16.27 3.32
CA ALA A 6 10.04 -15.59 4.61
C ALA A 6 8.75 -14.78 4.66
N ALA A 7 8.03 -14.91 5.78
CA ALA A 7 6.77 -14.22 6.03
C ALA A 7 6.94 -12.70 5.98
N VAL A 8 5.88 -12.01 5.54
CA VAL A 8 5.78 -10.55 5.65
C VAL A 8 5.50 -10.17 7.10
N THR A 9 6.22 -9.18 7.62
CA THR A 9 6.14 -8.76 9.02
C THR A 9 5.69 -7.31 9.19
N ALA A 10 5.32 -6.94 10.41
CA ALA A 10 5.10 -5.53 10.76
C ALA A 10 6.38 -4.69 10.67
N ASP A 11 7.57 -5.29 10.86
CA ASP A 11 8.84 -4.57 10.68
C ASP A 11 9.07 -4.19 9.21
N ASP A 12 8.62 -5.04 8.27
CA ASP A 12 8.65 -4.73 6.84
C ASP A 12 7.71 -3.57 6.49
N LEU A 13 6.54 -3.53 7.12
CA LEU A 13 5.58 -2.43 6.96
C LEU A 13 6.14 -1.12 7.54
N ASP A 14 6.70 -1.15 8.76
CA ASP A 14 7.36 0.01 9.37
C ASP A 14 8.51 0.52 8.50
N LEU A 15 9.30 -0.39 7.90
CA LEU A 15 10.35 -0.03 6.95
C LEU A 15 9.79 0.66 5.71
N ALA A 16 8.76 0.10 5.07
CA ALA A 16 8.15 0.65 3.87
C ALA A 16 7.58 2.06 4.10
N VAL A 17 6.78 2.24 5.16
CA VAL A 17 6.18 3.54 5.51
C VAL A 17 7.25 4.56 5.86
N ARG A 18 8.27 4.17 6.65
CA ARG A 18 9.37 5.08 7.01
C ARG A 18 10.16 5.55 5.79
N LEU A 19 10.42 4.66 4.83
CA LEU A 19 11.10 5.02 3.57
C LEU A 19 10.24 5.94 2.71
N ALA A 20 8.94 5.67 2.61
CA ALA A 20 7.98 6.51 1.89
C ALA A 20 7.94 7.94 2.48
N VAL A 21 7.73 8.06 3.79
CA VAL A 21 7.73 9.35 4.49
C VAL A 21 9.07 10.08 4.34
N ALA A 22 10.19 9.37 4.41
CA ALA A 22 11.51 9.99 4.23
C ALA A 22 11.70 10.55 2.81
N ALA A 23 11.28 9.80 1.78
CA ALA A 23 11.36 10.26 0.38
C ALA A 23 10.44 11.47 0.13
N LEU A 24 9.21 11.43 0.62
CA LEU A 24 8.22 12.50 0.42
C LEU A 24 8.59 13.81 1.12
N ARG A 25 9.42 13.78 2.15
CA ARG A 25 9.94 15.00 2.80
C ARG A 25 10.83 15.84 1.90
N GLU A 26 11.40 15.24 0.86
CA GLU A 26 12.25 15.93 -0.12
C GLU A 26 11.43 16.60 -1.24
N ALA A 27 10.10 16.45 -1.23
CA ALA A 27 9.23 17.03 -2.25
C ALA A 27 9.16 18.57 -2.17
N PRO A 28 9.09 19.28 -3.32
CA PRO A 28 8.86 20.71 -3.33
C PRO A 28 7.51 21.08 -2.66
N PRO A 29 7.46 22.11 -1.79
CA PRO A 29 6.22 22.51 -1.09
C PRO A 29 5.04 22.85 -2.01
N GLU A 30 5.30 23.24 -3.26
CA GLU A 30 4.32 23.64 -4.25
C GLU A 30 3.83 22.50 -5.17
N ALA A 31 4.42 21.31 -5.11
CA ALA A 31 4.18 20.24 -6.08
C ALA A 31 2.93 19.39 -5.78
N TRP A 32 2.30 19.56 -4.61
CA TRP A 32 1.29 18.64 -4.07
C TRP A 32 -0.06 18.62 -4.79
N ASP A 33 -0.41 19.71 -5.48
CA ASP A 33 -1.64 19.79 -6.28
C ASP A 33 -1.42 19.31 -7.73
N GLY A 34 -0.20 18.87 -8.08
CA GLY A 34 0.11 18.21 -9.35
C GLY A 34 -0.28 16.73 -9.35
N LYS A 35 -0.50 16.16 -10.54
CA LYS A 35 -0.84 14.74 -10.70
C LYS A 35 0.25 13.82 -10.12
N ALA A 36 -0.17 12.74 -9.45
CA ALA A 36 0.72 11.65 -9.04
C ALA A 36 0.99 10.72 -10.24
N GLY A 37 2.00 11.06 -11.04
CA GLY A 37 2.39 10.29 -12.21
C GLY A 37 1.25 10.14 -13.20
N SER A 38 0.88 8.91 -13.53
CA SER A 38 -0.22 8.60 -14.45
C SER A 38 -1.63 8.67 -13.83
N LEU A 39 -1.76 8.90 -12.51
CA LEU A 39 -3.05 8.94 -11.84
C LEU A 39 -3.86 10.20 -12.18
N GLU A 40 -5.19 10.10 -12.07
CA GLU A 40 -6.09 11.26 -12.10
C GLU A 40 -6.15 12.01 -10.76
N TRP A 41 -5.50 11.47 -9.73
CA TRP A 41 -5.38 12.05 -8.40
C TRP A 41 -4.18 12.98 -8.33
N ASP A 42 -4.31 14.05 -7.54
CA ASP A 42 -3.14 14.85 -7.21
C ASP A 42 -2.25 14.11 -6.17
N CYS A 43 -1.04 14.61 -5.94
CA CYS A 43 -0.11 14.00 -5.01
C CYS A 43 -0.63 14.05 -3.57
N TRP A 44 -1.38 15.08 -3.19
CA TRP A 44 -2.00 15.18 -1.88
C TRP A 44 -3.03 14.08 -1.66
N GLU A 45 -3.98 13.94 -2.58
CA GLU A 45 -5.04 12.94 -2.58
C GLU A 45 -4.48 11.52 -2.62
N THR A 46 -3.38 11.30 -3.34
CA THR A 46 -2.71 10.00 -3.39
C THR A 46 -2.10 9.62 -2.04
N VAL A 47 -1.55 10.58 -1.28
CA VAL A 47 -1.09 10.32 0.10
C VAL A 47 -2.27 10.15 1.06
N GLU A 48 -3.37 10.91 0.90
CA GLU A 48 -4.59 10.69 1.70
C GLU A 48 -5.15 9.29 1.45
N HIS A 49 -5.23 8.85 0.20
CA HIS A 49 -5.65 7.50 -0.17
C HIS A 49 -4.75 6.43 0.45
N LEU A 50 -3.43 6.56 0.31
CA LEU A 50 -2.49 5.64 0.94
C LEU A 50 -2.66 5.61 2.47
N SER A 51 -2.87 6.77 3.09
CA SER A 51 -3.13 6.84 4.54
C SER A 51 -4.44 6.15 4.91
N ASP A 52 -5.47 6.28 4.07
CA ASP A 52 -6.77 5.66 4.25
C ASP A 52 -6.72 4.14 4.09
N ASP A 53 -5.98 3.60 3.11
CA ASP A 53 -5.80 2.15 2.94
C ASP A 53 -5.14 1.53 4.18
N LEU A 54 -4.06 2.14 4.67
CA LEU A 54 -3.38 1.67 5.89
C LEU A 54 -4.32 1.73 7.11
N PHE A 55 -5.10 2.81 7.24
CA PHE A 55 -6.11 2.93 8.28
C PHE A 55 -7.21 1.88 8.15
N ALA A 56 -7.77 1.69 6.95
CA ALA A 56 -8.86 0.76 6.67
C ALA A 56 -8.43 -0.68 6.96
N TYR A 57 -7.23 -1.07 6.57
CA TYR A 57 -6.66 -2.38 6.91
C TYR A 57 -6.49 -2.58 8.41
N ALA A 58 -6.02 -1.55 9.13
CA ALA A 58 -5.91 -1.59 10.58
C ALA A 58 -7.28 -1.72 11.24
N ALA A 59 -8.24 -0.91 10.79
CA ALA A 59 -9.61 -0.87 11.27
C ALA A 59 -10.36 -2.18 10.97
N GLN A 60 -10.07 -2.84 9.85
CA GLN A 60 -10.64 -4.11 9.46
C GLN A 60 -10.18 -5.25 10.38
N LEU A 61 -8.91 -5.25 10.80
CA LEU A 61 -8.34 -6.26 11.70
C LEU A 61 -8.55 -5.99 13.19
N ALA A 62 -8.74 -4.73 13.58
CA ALA A 62 -8.80 -4.32 14.98
C ALA A 62 -9.94 -4.93 15.84
N PRO A 63 -11.15 -5.25 15.31
CA PRO A 63 -12.22 -5.83 16.12
C PRO A 63 -11.80 -7.15 16.76
N ARG A 64 -12.36 -7.47 17.94
CA ARG A 64 -12.11 -8.78 18.58
C ARG A 64 -12.58 -9.95 17.72
N THR A 65 -13.58 -9.71 16.90
CA THR A 65 -14.12 -10.65 15.92
C THR A 65 -14.31 -9.86 14.63
N PRO A 66 -13.27 -9.80 13.77
CA PRO A 66 -13.34 -9.05 12.52
C PRO A 66 -14.47 -9.54 11.61
N PRO A 67 -15.16 -8.63 10.89
CA PRO A 67 -16.18 -9.04 9.94
C PRO A 67 -15.56 -9.77 8.76
N MET A 68 -16.32 -10.73 8.22
CA MET A 68 -15.91 -11.60 7.10
C MET A 68 -16.79 -11.44 5.86
N ASP A 69 -17.96 -10.84 6.04
CA ASP A 69 -18.98 -10.56 5.03
C ASP A 69 -18.88 -9.16 4.42
N GLY A 70 -18.03 -8.29 4.98
CA GLY A 70 -17.77 -6.97 4.43
C GLY A 70 -16.77 -6.15 5.24
N GLU A 71 -16.57 -4.93 4.77
CA GLU A 71 -15.73 -3.94 5.43
C GLU A 71 -16.37 -3.45 6.74
N VAL A 72 -15.54 -3.04 7.70
CA VAL A 72 -16.02 -2.29 8.86
C VAL A 72 -16.66 -1.00 8.36
N PRO A 73 -17.92 -0.67 8.76
CA PRO A 73 -18.72 0.36 8.10
C PRO A 73 -18.34 1.78 8.54
N PHE A 74 -17.09 2.17 8.33
CA PHE A 74 -16.70 3.57 8.30
C PHE A 74 -17.41 4.26 7.13
N VAL A 75 -17.59 5.58 7.23
CA VAL A 75 -18.12 6.38 6.11
C VAL A 75 -16.96 6.74 5.19
N TRP A 76 -17.14 6.51 3.90
CA TRP A 76 -16.15 6.79 2.86
C TRP A 76 -16.76 7.80 1.90
N GLU A 77 -16.05 8.91 1.69
CA GLU A 77 -16.55 9.99 0.86
C GLU A 77 -15.45 10.48 -0.07
N SER A 78 -15.82 10.72 -1.32
CA SER A 78 -14.95 11.39 -2.28
C SER A 78 -15.23 12.89 -2.23
N ARG A 79 -14.17 13.70 -2.07
CA ARG A 79 -14.27 15.16 -1.95
C ARG A 79 -14.44 15.88 -3.28
N ARG A 80 -14.22 15.18 -4.40
CA ARG A 80 -14.43 15.70 -5.76
C ARG A 80 -14.75 14.58 -6.74
N SER A 81 -15.36 14.93 -7.87
CA SER A 81 -15.56 13.95 -8.95
C SER A 81 -14.21 13.35 -9.40
N GLY A 82 -14.15 12.02 -9.45
CA GLY A 82 -12.94 11.26 -9.84
C GLY A 82 -11.82 11.20 -8.79
N GLY A 83 -12.00 11.81 -7.61
CA GLY A 83 -11.06 11.67 -6.49
C GLY A 83 -11.29 10.37 -5.71
N PRO A 84 -10.30 9.93 -4.91
CA PRO A 84 -10.44 8.73 -4.09
C PRO A 84 -11.56 8.93 -3.04
N ALA A 85 -12.26 7.85 -2.68
CA ALA A 85 -13.19 7.85 -1.57
C ALA A 85 -12.44 7.41 -0.32
N ASN A 86 -12.34 8.28 0.68
CA ASN A 86 -11.55 8.03 1.88
C ASN A 86 -12.37 8.33 3.14
N ALA A 87 -12.03 7.69 4.27
CA ALA A 87 -12.43 8.09 5.61
C ALA A 87 -11.41 9.03 6.27
N VAL A 88 -10.13 8.87 5.93
CA VAL A 88 -8.99 9.67 6.40
C VAL A 88 -8.69 10.79 5.42
N HIS A 89 -8.61 12.01 5.96
CA HIS A 89 -8.26 13.21 5.20
C HIS A 89 -7.39 14.12 6.05
N ALA A 90 -6.31 14.65 5.47
CA ALA A 90 -5.41 15.54 6.17
C ALA A 90 -5.96 16.98 6.21
N ASP A 91 -5.60 17.71 7.26
CA ASP A 91 -5.86 19.14 7.34
C ASP A 91 -4.91 19.88 6.39
N ARG A 92 -5.46 20.45 5.32
CA ARG A 92 -4.71 21.23 4.32
C ARG A 92 -3.95 22.42 4.95
N SER A 93 -4.44 22.97 6.07
CA SER A 93 -3.75 24.07 6.78
C SER A 93 -2.46 23.64 7.49
N ALA A 94 -2.31 22.34 7.79
CA ALA A 94 -1.08 21.77 8.33
C ALA A 94 0.00 21.54 7.26
N GLY A 95 -0.37 21.68 5.98
CA GLY A 95 0.52 21.51 4.83
C GLY A 95 1.09 20.09 4.70
N PRO A 96 2.08 19.91 3.81
CA PRO A 96 2.69 18.60 3.54
C PRO A 96 3.27 17.91 4.77
N ALA A 97 3.83 18.67 5.71
CA ALA A 97 4.35 18.11 6.96
C ALA A 97 3.24 17.43 7.79
N GLY A 98 2.05 18.04 7.86
CA GLY A 98 0.89 17.45 8.51
C GLY A 98 0.35 16.23 7.76
N LEU A 99 0.30 16.29 6.42
CA LEU A 99 -0.06 15.16 5.57
C LEU A 99 0.84 13.93 5.83
N LEU A 100 2.15 14.13 5.93
CA LEU A 100 3.09 13.03 6.21
C LEU A 100 2.98 12.50 7.65
N GLN A 101 2.53 13.31 8.61
CA GLN A 101 2.20 12.81 9.95
C GLN A 101 0.96 11.92 9.94
N VAL A 102 -0.03 12.22 9.09
CA VAL A 102 -1.21 11.35 8.90
C VAL A 102 -0.80 10.01 8.32
N LEU A 103 0.05 10.00 7.28
CA LEU A 103 0.58 8.76 6.70
C LEU A 103 1.35 7.92 7.73
N ASP A 104 2.27 8.55 8.48
CA ASP A 104 3.07 7.88 9.51
C ASP A 104 2.17 7.31 10.64
N ALA A 105 1.14 8.05 11.05
CA ALA A 105 0.19 7.60 12.06
C ALA A 105 -0.62 6.39 11.59
N CYS A 106 -1.17 6.41 10.37
CA CYS A 106 -1.93 5.28 9.81
C CYS A 106 -1.06 4.03 9.62
N GLY A 107 0.19 4.20 9.14
CA GLY A 107 1.16 3.11 9.08
C GLY A 107 1.46 2.51 10.45
N GLY A 108 1.70 3.35 11.45
CA GLY A 108 1.89 2.90 12.83
C GLY A 108 0.67 2.16 13.42
N MET A 109 -0.56 2.58 13.09
CA MET A 109 -1.78 1.88 13.48
C MET A 109 -1.83 0.47 12.88
N LEU A 110 -1.59 0.34 11.58
CA LEU A 110 -1.59 -0.97 10.92
C LEU A 110 -0.50 -1.88 11.48
N SER A 111 0.73 -1.37 11.62
CA SER A 111 1.82 -2.13 12.24
C SER A 111 1.49 -2.63 13.64
N ALA A 112 0.91 -1.77 14.49
CA ALA A 112 0.52 -2.16 15.85
C ALA A 112 -0.59 -3.23 15.84
N VAL A 113 -1.57 -3.11 14.94
CA VAL A 113 -2.65 -4.10 14.80
C VAL A 113 -2.11 -5.43 14.27
N VAL A 114 -1.25 -5.41 13.25
CA VAL A 114 -0.60 -6.62 12.72
C VAL A 114 0.18 -7.35 13.82
N ARG A 115 1.01 -6.64 14.60
CA ARG A 115 1.83 -7.26 15.66
C ARG A 115 1.01 -7.96 16.75
N ARG A 116 -0.17 -7.41 17.09
CA ARG A 116 -1.00 -7.95 18.19
C ARG A 116 -2.03 -8.98 17.73
N THR A 117 -2.26 -9.09 16.43
CA THR A 117 -3.30 -9.97 15.87
C THR A 117 -2.88 -11.43 16.01
N ALA A 118 -3.77 -12.28 16.53
CA ALA A 118 -3.47 -13.69 16.69
C ALA A 118 -3.39 -14.41 15.32
N PRO A 119 -2.52 -15.42 15.15
CA PRO A 119 -2.29 -16.06 13.84
C PRO A 119 -3.52 -16.72 13.19
N ASP A 120 -4.54 -17.06 13.97
CA ASP A 120 -5.79 -17.67 13.53
C ASP A 120 -6.88 -16.66 13.12
N VAL A 121 -6.69 -15.37 13.44
CA VAL A 121 -7.62 -14.31 13.08
C VAL A 121 -7.62 -14.10 11.57
N ARG A 122 -8.82 -13.95 11.00
CA ARG A 122 -9.06 -13.58 9.61
C ARG A 122 -10.01 -12.39 9.56
N ALA A 123 -9.87 -11.54 8.56
CA ALA A 123 -10.82 -10.48 8.26
C ALA A 123 -11.10 -10.38 6.76
N HIS A 124 -12.26 -9.82 6.43
CA HIS A 124 -12.68 -9.56 5.06
C HIS A 124 -11.69 -8.67 4.30
N HIS A 125 -11.45 -9.01 3.03
CA HIS A 125 -10.93 -8.10 2.01
C HIS A 125 -11.52 -8.56 0.67
N VAL A 126 -11.81 -7.63 -0.24
CA VAL A 126 -12.47 -7.92 -1.53
C VAL A 126 -11.69 -8.94 -2.39
N PHE A 127 -10.36 -8.96 -2.27
CA PHE A 127 -9.48 -9.92 -2.94
C PHE A 127 -9.11 -11.16 -2.10
N GLY A 128 -9.94 -11.49 -1.12
CA GLY A 128 -9.86 -12.72 -0.32
C GLY A 128 -9.60 -12.43 1.15
N ALA A 129 -10.33 -13.13 2.03
CA ALA A 129 -10.20 -12.99 3.47
C ALA A 129 -8.76 -13.29 3.92
N SER A 130 -8.19 -12.40 4.72
CA SER A 130 -6.76 -12.32 4.96
C SER A 130 -6.41 -12.37 6.44
N ASP A 131 -5.17 -12.75 6.74
CA ASP A 131 -4.56 -12.74 8.06
C ASP A 131 -3.65 -11.52 8.26
N ALA A 132 -3.06 -11.39 9.45
CA ALA A 132 -2.17 -10.28 9.78
C ALA A 132 -1.00 -10.14 8.79
N GLU A 133 -0.39 -11.24 8.36
CA GLU A 133 0.66 -11.23 7.33
C GLU A 133 0.15 -10.67 6.01
N GLY A 134 -1.04 -11.09 5.57
CA GLY A 134 -1.60 -10.62 4.31
C GLY A 134 -2.00 -9.15 4.36
N PHE A 135 -2.55 -8.65 5.48
CA PHE A 135 -2.82 -7.20 5.62
C PHE A 135 -1.53 -6.38 5.71
N ALA A 136 -0.47 -6.91 6.32
CA ALA A 136 0.85 -6.28 6.25
C ALA A 136 1.37 -6.22 4.80
N ALA A 137 1.23 -7.31 4.04
CA ALA A 137 1.62 -7.35 2.63
C ALA A 137 0.79 -6.40 1.76
N MET A 138 -0.51 -6.25 2.05
CA MET A 138 -1.40 -5.29 1.38
C MET A 138 -0.96 -3.85 1.66
N GLY A 139 -0.74 -3.48 2.93
CA GLY A 139 -0.25 -2.15 3.27
C GLY A 139 1.11 -1.83 2.65
N ILE A 140 2.01 -2.82 2.56
CA ILE A 140 3.30 -2.65 1.89
C ILE A 140 3.10 -2.46 0.39
N VAL A 141 2.34 -3.33 -0.31
CA VAL A 141 2.19 -3.17 -1.77
C VAL A 141 1.60 -1.80 -2.11
N GLU A 142 0.56 -1.36 -1.39
CA GLU A 142 -0.02 -0.02 -1.56
C GLU A 142 1.02 1.07 -1.38
N THR A 143 1.79 1.02 -0.29
CA THR A 143 2.87 1.98 -0.03
C THR A 143 3.88 2.01 -1.17
N LEU A 144 4.33 0.85 -1.64
CA LEU A 144 5.38 0.78 -2.65
C LEU A 144 4.92 1.31 -4.01
N VAL A 145 3.72 0.94 -4.45
CA VAL A 145 3.23 1.28 -5.78
C VAL A 145 2.70 2.71 -5.83
N HIS A 146 2.07 3.22 -4.77
CA HIS A 146 1.68 4.63 -4.73
C HIS A 146 2.87 5.56 -4.50
N MET A 147 3.95 5.09 -3.85
CA MET A 147 5.21 5.83 -3.88
C MET A 147 5.84 5.91 -5.27
N HIS A 148 5.63 4.93 -6.15
CA HIS A 148 6.04 5.04 -7.55
C HIS A 148 5.25 6.15 -8.26
N ASP A 149 3.93 6.15 -8.10
CA ASP A 149 3.03 7.16 -8.67
C ASP A 149 3.40 8.58 -8.16
N LEU A 150 3.63 8.71 -6.85
CA LEU A 150 4.05 9.96 -6.20
C LEU A 150 5.45 10.40 -6.64
N ALA A 151 6.40 9.48 -6.73
CA ALA A 151 7.76 9.83 -7.13
C ALA A 151 7.82 10.35 -8.57
N GLU A 152 7.03 9.77 -9.48
CA GLU A 152 6.88 10.29 -10.84
C GLU A 152 6.28 11.72 -10.83
N GLY A 153 5.18 11.93 -10.10
CA GLY A 153 4.51 13.23 -10.02
C GLY A 153 5.32 14.34 -9.35
N LEU A 154 6.09 13.99 -8.32
CA LEU A 154 6.90 14.93 -7.53
C LEU A 154 8.34 15.08 -8.05
N GLY A 155 8.74 14.30 -9.06
CA GLY A 155 10.11 14.29 -9.58
C GLY A 155 11.14 13.72 -8.61
N LEU A 156 10.74 12.77 -7.76
CA LEU A 156 11.59 12.12 -6.77
C LEU A 156 12.20 10.83 -7.32
N SER A 157 13.28 10.38 -6.70
CA SER A 157 13.82 9.03 -6.91
C SER A 157 13.19 8.06 -5.93
N TRP A 158 12.72 6.90 -6.42
CA TRP A 158 12.14 5.86 -5.59
C TRP A 158 12.60 4.47 -6.05
N GLU A 159 13.28 3.77 -5.15
CA GLU A 159 13.69 2.37 -5.32
C GLU A 159 13.53 1.66 -3.98
N PRO A 160 12.52 0.79 -3.81
CA PRO A 160 12.27 0.10 -2.55
C PRO A 160 13.22 -1.11 -2.35
N PRO A 161 13.39 -1.58 -1.10
CA PRO A 161 14.21 -2.76 -0.84
C PRO A 161 13.70 -4.00 -1.57
N ALA A 162 14.58 -4.60 -2.39
CA ALA A 162 14.22 -5.73 -3.24
C ALA A 162 13.71 -6.96 -2.47
N ASP A 163 14.18 -7.15 -1.23
CA ASP A 163 13.75 -8.25 -0.37
C ASP A 163 12.31 -8.07 0.16
N VAL A 164 11.91 -6.83 0.47
CA VAL A 164 10.52 -6.48 0.82
C VAL A 164 9.60 -6.73 -0.38
N CYS A 165 9.99 -6.26 -1.57
CA CYS A 165 9.26 -6.54 -2.81
C CYS A 165 9.10 -8.04 -3.07
N ALA A 166 10.15 -8.84 -2.84
CA ALA A 166 10.12 -10.28 -3.04
C ALA A 166 9.16 -10.99 -2.07
N ARG A 167 9.11 -10.57 -0.79
CA ARG A 167 8.16 -11.11 0.19
C ARG A 167 6.71 -10.78 -0.17
N VAL A 168 6.43 -9.54 -0.58
CA VAL A 168 5.11 -9.11 -1.05
C VAL A 168 4.67 -9.91 -2.28
N LEU A 169 5.54 -10.07 -3.27
CA LEU A 169 5.26 -10.90 -4.46
C LEU A 169 4.91 -12.34 -4.08
N GLY A 170 5.72 -12.96 -3.22
CA GLY A 170 5.44 -14.32 -2.72
C GLY A 170 4.08 -14.42 -2.04
N ARG A 171 3.74 -13.45 -1.18
CA ARG A 171 2.50 -13.45 -0.39
C ARG A 171 1.24 -13.16 -1.20
N LEU A 172 1.31 -12.24 -2.17
CA LEU A 172 0.14 -11.67 -2.84
C LEU A 172 0.00 -12.02 -4.33
N PHE A 173 1.09 -12.38 -5.02
CA PHE A 173 1.11 -12.57 -6.47
C PHE A 173 1.66 -13.96 -6.85
N PRO A 174 0.85 -15.04 -6.70
CA PRO A 174 1.31 -16.43 -6.91
C PRO A 174 1.87 -16.70 -8.30
N GLY A 175 1.34 -15.99 -9.30
CA GLY A 175 1.69 -16.16 -10.71
C GLY A 175 2.78 -15.21 -11.19
N ALA A 176 3.37 -14.40 -10.31
CA ALA A 176 4.46 -13.52 -10.71
C ALA A 176 5.72 -14.33 -11.06
N PRO A 177 6.48 -13.92 -12.09
CA PRO A 177 7.78 -14.50 -12.42
C PRO A 177 8.75 -14.40 -11.24
N GLN A 178 9.54 -15.45 -11.03
CA GLN A 178 10.47 -15.57 -9.89
C GLN A 178 11.94 -15.38 -10.27
N ASP A 179 12.22 -15.28 -11.57
CA ASP A 179 13.54 -15.16 -12.17
C ASP A 179 13.90 -13.73 -12.58
N THR A 180 13.00 -12.77 -12.32
CA THR A 180 13.17 -11.34 -12.58
C THR A 180 13.42 -10.53 -11.31
N ASP A 181 13.87 -9.28 -11.47
CA ASP A 181 14.10 -8.40 -10.32
C ASP A 181 12.78 -8.04 -9.61
N PRO A 182 12.70 -8.12 -8.27
CA PRO A 182 11.43 -8.02 -7.56
C PRO A 182 10.68 -6.70 -7.75
N TRP A 183 11.37 -5.55 -7.77
CA TRP A 183 10.69 -4.27 -7.90
C TRP A 183 10.06 -4.05 -9.30
N PRO A 184 10.80 -4.22 -10.41
CA PRO A 184 10.19 -4.22 -11.75
C PRO A 184 9.06 -5.24 -11.90
N THR A 185 9.20 -6.41 -11.27
CA THR A 185 8.15 -7.45 -11.28
C THR A 185 6.88 -6.99 -10.56
N LEU A 186 7.01 -6.30 -9.43
CA LEU A 186 5.87 -5.76 -8.67
C LEU A 186 5.16 -4.65 -9.45
N LEU A 187 5.91 -3.74 -10.10
CA LEU A 187 5.34 -2.74 -11.00
C LEU A 187 4.58 -3.38 -12.16
N TRP A 188 5.15 -4.40 -12.81
CA TRP A 188 4.48 -5.13 -13.87
C TRP A 188 3.22 -5.86 -13.38
N ALA A 189 3.30 -6.56 -12.24
CA ALA A 189 2.19 -7.31 -11.66
C ALA A 189 1.01 -6.41 -11.25
N THR A 190 1.26 -5.12 -11.03
CA THR A 190 0.27 -4.10 -10.67
C THR A 190 -0.03 -3.13 -11.82
N GLY A 191 0.34 -3.49 -13.06
CA GLY A 191 0.00 -2.74 -14.28
C GLY A 191 0.73 -1.41 -14.47
N ARG A 192 1.75 -1.13 -13.66
CA ARG A 192 2.52 0.14 -13.65
C ARG A 192 3.79 0.11 -14.49
N GLY A 193 4.16 -1.05 -15.03
CA GLY A 193 5.36 -1.18 -15.85
C GLY A 193 5.32 -2.35 -16.82
N ASP A 194 6.25 -2.33 -17.77
CA ASP A 194 6.53 -3.47 -18.63
C ASP A 194 7.63 -4.36 -18.00
N LEU A 195 7.59 -5.66 -18.28
CA LEU A 195 8.60 -6.62 -17.84
C LEU A 195 9.14 -7.39 -19.05
N PRO A 196 10.44 -7.30 -19.38
CA PRO A 196 11.01 -7.97 -20.54
C PRO A 196 10.71 -9.47 -20.55
N GLY A 197 10.22 -9.99 -21.68
CA GLY A 197 9.84 -11.40 -21.81
C GLY A 197 8.43 -11.74 -21.33
N HIS A 198 7.69 -10.78 -20.77
CA HIS A 198 6.32 -10.98 -20.29
C HIS A 198 5.32 -10.05 -21.00
N PRO A 199 4.11 -10.53 -21.36
CA PRO A 199 3.07 -9.68 -21.90
C PRO A 199 2.68 -8.58 -20.91
N ARG A 200 2.30 -7.41 -21.41
CA ARG A 200 1.77 -6.32 -20.58
C ARG A 200 0.51 -6.76 -19.85
N VAL A 201 0.45 -6.46 -18.55
CA VAL A 201 -0.74 -6.69 -17.73
C VAL A 201 -1.79 -5.63 -18.06
N THR A 202 -2.99 -6.06 -18.47
CA THR A 202 -4.11 -5.18 -18.81
C THR A 202 -5.17 -5.10 -17.71
N SER A 203 -5.15 -6.04 -16.77
CA SER A 203 -5.95 -6.05 -15.55
C SER A 203 -5.20 -6.83 -14.49
N TRP A 204 -5.26 -6.39 -13.24
CA TRP A 204 -4.52 -7.02 -12.14
C TRP A 204 -5.38 -7.13 -10.89
N ARG A 205 -4.98 -8.06 -10.02
CA ARG A 205 -5.45 -8.19 -8.63
C ARG A 205 -4.38 -8.93 -7.83
N TRP A 206 -4.33 -8.73 -6.53
CA TRP A 206 -3.63 -9.66 -5.63
C TRP A 206 -4.54 -10.79 -5.13
N TYR A 207 -3.94 -11.73 -4.41
CA TYR A 207 -4.61 -12.88 -3.80
C TYR A 207 -4.36 -12.87 -2.30
N GLY A 208 -5.33 -12.33 -1.55
CA GLY A 208 -5.19 -12.05 -0.12
C GLY A 208 -5.25 -13.28 0.79
N SER A 209 -6.03 -14.30 0.40
CA SER A 209 -6.20 -15.51 1.21
C SER A 209 -4.86 -16.19 1.53
N PRO A 210 -4.61 -16.55 2.81
CA PRO A 210 -3.42 -17.31 3.18
C PRO A 210 -3.38 -18.62 2.40
N ARG A 211 -2.18 -19.03 1.99
CA ARG A 211 -1.95 -20.31 1.33
C ARG A 211 -1.48 -21.30 2.38
N GLY A 212 -2.08 -22.49 2.39
CA GLY A 212 -1.73 -23.58 3.31
C GLY A 212 -0.37 -24.19 3.05
#